data_AF-A0A7Y5E5N0-F1
#
_entry.id   AF-A0A7Y5E5N0-F1
#
_cell.length_a   1.000
_cell.length_b   1.000
_cell.length_c   1.000
_cell.angle_alpha   90.00
_cell.angle_beta   90.00
_cell.angle_gamma   90.00
#
_symmetry.space_group_name_H-M   'P 1'
#
loop_
_entity.id
_entity.type
_entity.pdbx_description
1 polymer ?
#
loop_
_entity_poly.entity_id
_entity_poly.type
_entity_poly.pdbx_seq_one_letter_code
_entity_poly.pdbx_strand_id
1 'polypeptide(L)'
;MNFNEMSQALWGYIADKFMISRADLSIESVRIALVEKETPDELVDQFVETLNKCEYARFAPGDAGKKMEDLYHLGIEVITKAERLIK
;
A
#
# COMPACT_ATOMS: atom_id res chain seq x y z
N MET A 1 -7.34 14.57 -5.00
CA MET A 1 -6.15 13.74 -4.81
C MET A 1 -5.98 12.92 -6.08
N ASN A 2 -4.94 13.18 -6.87
CA ASN A 2 -4.61 12.37 -8.03
C ASN A 2 -4.00 11.03 -7.57
N PHE A 3 -4.05 10.00 -8.40
CA PHE A 3 -3.58 8.64 -8.09
C PHE A 3 -2.16 8.61 -7.51
N ASN A 4 -1.27 9.44 -8.07
CA ASN A 4 0.12 9.54 -7.62
C ASN A 4 0.23 10.07 -6.17
N GLU A 5 -0.65 11.00 -5.78
CA GLU A 5 -0.68 11.53 -4.41
C GLU A 5 -1.16 10.47 -3.41
N MET A 6 -2.17 9.67 -3.78
CA MET A 6 -2.67 8.59 -2.92
C MET A 6 -1.63 7.48 -2.76
N SER A 7 -1.00 7.05 -3.85
CA SER A 7 0.10 6.08 -3.81
C SER A 7 1.23 6.57 -2.90
N GLN A 8 1.65 7.84 -3.05
CA GLN A 8 2.67 8.42 -2.17
C GLN A 8 2.22 8.51 -0.71
N ALA A 9 0.96 8.82 -0.44
CA ALA A 9 0.43 8.84 0.93
C ALA A 9 0.43 7.44 1.56
N LEU A 10 0.05 6.40 0.80
CA LEU A 10 0.09 5.01 1.24
C LEU A 10 1.52 4.56 1.54
N TRP A 11 2.45 4.82 0.62
CA TRP A 11 3.87 4.51 0.81
C TRP A 11 4.47 5.27 2.00
N GLY A 12 4.12 6.55 2.16
CA GLY A 12 4.57 7.38 3.28
C GLY A 12 4.03 6.87 4.62
N TYR A 13 2.75 6.50 4.69
CA TYR A 13 2.14 5.92 5.89
C TYR A 13 2.83 4.62 6.31
N ILE A 14 3.10 3.72 5.36
CA ILE A 14 3.78 2.46 5.65
C ILE A 14 5.23 2.71 6.08
N ALA A 15 5.97 3.57 5.36
CA ALA A 15 7.34 3.91 5.72
C ALA A 15 7.45 4.45 7.15
N ASP A 16 6.53 5.34 7.53
CA ASP A 16 6.47 5.91 8.87
C ASP A 16 6.09 4.87 9.94
N LYS A 17 4.98 4.15 9.72
CA LYS A 17 4.43 3.19 10.70
C LYS A 17 5.37 2.00 10.97
N PHE A 18 6.12 1.58 9.96
CA PHE A 18 7.05 0.45 10.05
C PHE A 18 8.51 0.90 10.17
N MET A 19 8.79 2.21 10.31
CA MET A 19 10.14 2.78 10.40
C MET A 19 11.07 2.34 9.26
N ILE A 20 10.53 2.17 8.05
CA ILE A 20 11.30 1.80 6.86
C ILE A 20 11.91 3.07 6.26
N SER A 21 13.22 3.05 6.04
CA SER A 21 13.90 4.18 5.41
C SER A 21 13.41 4.37 3.97
N ARG A 22 13.38 5.62 3.49
CA ARG A 22 13.02 5.90 2.07
C ARG A 22 13.94 5.20 1.07
N ALA A 23 15.19 4.91 1.44
CA ALA A 23 16.14 4.22 0.58
C ALA A 23 15.85 2.72 0.46
N ASP A 24 15.24 2.13 1.50
CA ASP A 24 14.92 0.69 1.56
C ASP A 24 13.47 0.39 1.17
N LEU A 25 12.65 1.44 0.99
CA LEU A 25 11.22 1.33 0.74
C LEU A 25 10.94 0.61 -0.59
N SER A 26 10.46 -0.63 -0.46
CA SER A 26 10.08 -1.52 -1.56
C SER A 26 8.90 -2.39 -1.14
N ILE A 27 8.25 -3.05 -2.09
CA ILE A 27 7.14 -3.98 -1.77
C ILE A 27 7.64 -5.09 -0.84
N GLU A 28 8.87 -5.54 -1.06
CA GLU A 28 9.48 -6.59 -0.25
C GLU A 28 9.78 -6.12 1.18
N SER A 29 10.36 -4.93 1.34
CA SER A 29 10.64 -4.39 2.69
C SER A 29 9.35 -4.20 3.49
N VAL A 30 8.25 -3.80 2.82
CA VAL A 30 6.94 -3.66 3.45
C VAL A 30 6.38 -5.03 3.87
N ARG A 31 6.47 -6.05 3.00
CA ARG A 31 6.06 -7.42 3.33
C ARG A 31 6.80 -7.92 4.56
N ILE A 32 8.13 -7.80 4.57
CA ILE A 32 8.97 -8.23 5.70
C ILE A 32 8.54 -7.51 6.98
N ALA A 33 8.38 -6.19 6.94
CA ALA A 33 8.00 -5.42 8.13
C ALA A 33 6.60 -5.75 8.66
N LEU A 34 5.65 -6.07 7.78
CA LEU A 34 4.30 -6.50 8.18
C LEU A 34 4.35 -7.87 8.87
N VAL A 35 5.12 -8.81 8.33
CA VAL A 35 5.31 -10.15 8.92
C VAL A 35 6.03 -10.07 10.27
N GLU A 36 7.06 -9.23 10.40
CA GLU A 36 7.78 -8.98 11.66
C GLU A 36 6.87 -8.38 12.75
N LYS A 37 5.79 -7.70 12.37
CA LYS A 37 4.77 -7.16 13.27
C LYS A 37 3.66 -8.16 13.60
N GLU A 38 3.83 -9.43 13.24
CA GLU A 38 2.83 -10.49 13.44
C GLU A 38 1.48 -10.12 12.79
N THR A 39 1.53 -9.36 11.69
CA THR A 39 0.33 -9.02 10.91
C THR A 39 -0.19 -10.29 10.24
N PRO A 40 -1.51 -10.56 10.26
CA PRO A 40 -2.06 -11.73 9.58
C PRO A 40 -1.68 -11.76 8.09
N ASP A 41 -1.31 -12.94 7.57
CA ASP A 41 -0.87 -13.12 6.18
C ASP A 41 -1.87 -12.56 5.17
N GLU A 42 -3.16 -12.72 5.43
CA GLU A 42 -4.25 -12.21 4.57
C GLU A 42 -4.21 -10.67 4.43
N LEU A 43 -3.82 -9.97 5.50
CA LEU A 43 -3.62 -8.52 5.49
C LEU A 43 -2.31 -8.14 4.80
N VAL A 44 -1.25 -8.92 5.01
CA VAL A 44 0.03 -8.71 4.32
C VAL A 44 -0.17 -8.80 2.80
N ASP A 45 -0.89 -9.81 2.34
CA ASP A 45 -1.17 -10.00 0.92
C ASP A 45 -2.09 -8.91 0.36
N GLN A 46 -3.13 -8.49 1.08
CA GLN A 46 -3.95 -7.33 0.68
C GLN A 46 -3.12 -6.05 0.54
N PHE A 47 -2.19 -5.79 1.46
CA PHE A 47 -1.28 -4.65 1.39
C PHE A 47 -0.39 -4.73 0.15
N VAL A 48 0.27 -5.87 -0.05
CA VAL A 48 1.20 -6.06 -1.17
C VAL A 48 0.48 -6.01 -2.51
N GLU A 49 -0.72 -6.59 -2.62
CA GLU A 49 -1.53 -6.52 -3.83
C GLU A 49 -1.93 -5.07 -4.15
N THR A 50 -2.32 -4.30 -3.13
CA THR A 50 -2.66 -2.87 -3.29
C THR A 50 -1.46 -2.07 -3.81
N LEU A 51 -0.27 -2.28 -3.24
CA LEU A 51 0.95 -1.61 -3.68
C LEU A 51 1.34 -1.99 -5.12
N ASN A 52 1.22 -3.26 -5.49
CA ASN A 52 1.47 -3.74 -6.86
C ASN A 52 0.50 -3.12 -7.87
N LYS A 53 -0.78 -3.06 -7.53
CA LYS A 53 -1.80 -2.41 -8.37
C LYS A 53 -1.50 -0.92 -8.54
N CYS A 54 -1.00 -0.26 -7.48
CA CYS A 54 -0.57 1.13 -7.56
C CYS A 54 0.62 1.30 -8.53
N GLU A 55 1.66 0.47 -8.40
CA GLU A 55 2.80 0.49 -9.32
C GLU A 55 2.34 0.25 -10.77
N TYR A 56 1.49 -0.76 -11.00
CA TYR A 56 0.97 -1.08 -12.33
C TYR A 56 0.20 0.08 -12.97
N ALA A 57 -0.69 0.73 -12.22
CA ALA A 57 -1.46 1.88 -12.70
C ALA A 57 -0.58 3.09 -13.04
N ARG A 58 0.55 3.26 -12.32
CA ARG A 58 1.55 4.30 -12.61
C ARG A 58 2.23 4.09 -13.97
N PHE A 59 2.51 2.84 -14.34
CA PHE A 59 3.22 2.51 -15.57
C PHE A 59 2.30 2.26 -16.78
N ALA A 60 1.04 1.87 -16.57
CA ALA A 60 0.07 1.59 -17.62
C ALA A 60 -1.24 2.39 -17.45
N PRO A 61 -1.21 3.73 -17.56
CA PRO A 61 -2.38 4.58 -17.30
C PRO A 61 -3.51 4.46 -18.34
N GLY A 62 -3.24 3.91 -19.53
CA GLY A 62 -4.22 3.81 -20.63
C GLY A 62 -5.41 2.86 -20.37
N ASP A 63 -5.31 2.01 -19.35
CA ASP A 63 -6.33 1.01 -18.96
C ASP A 63 -6.93 1.32 -17.57
N ALA A 64 -6.66 2.53 -17.04
CA ALA A 64 -6.74 2.84 -15.62
C ALA A 64 -8.06 3.48 -15.14
N GLY A 65 -8.95 3.91 -16.04
CA GLY A 65 -10.14 4.70 -15.66
C GLY A 65 -11.07 4.01 -14.65
N LYS A 66 -11.47 2.77 -14.91
CA LYS A 66 -12.29 1.96 -13.98
C LYS A 66 -11.46 1.35 -12.84
N LYS A 67 -10.21 1.00 -13.12
CA LYS A 67 -9.29 0.40 -12.13
C LYS A 67 -8.89 1.40 -11.04
N MET A 68 -8.88 2.70 -11.32
CA MET A 68 -8.52 3.75 -10.37
C MET A 68 -9.50 3.88 -9.21
N GLU A 69 -10.81 3.85 -9.45
CA GLU A 69 -11.82 3.94 -8.38
C GLU A 69 -11.72 2.74 -7.44
N ASP A 70 -11.59 1.53 -8.00
CA ASP A 70 -11.45 0.30 -7.20
C ASP A 70 -10.15 0.31 -6.37
N LEU A 71 -9.03 0.75 -6.95
CA LEU A 71 -7.76 0.93 -6.25
C LEU A 71 -7.84 1.95 -5.12
N TYR A 72 -8.60 3.02 -5.34
CA TYR A 72 -8.79 4.07 -4.35
C TYR A 72 -9.55 3.54 -3.14
N HIS A 73 -10.64 2.81 -3.36
CA HIS A 73 -11.36 2.14 -2.27
C HIS A 73 -10.49 1.11 -1.55
N LEU A 74 -9.73 0.30 -2.29
CA LEU A 74 -8.84 -0.70 -1.71
C LEU A 74 -7.76 -0.05 -0.81
N GLY A 75 -7.15 1.04 -1.28
CA GLY A 75 -6.14 1.79 -0.52
C GLY A 75 -6.68 2.36 0.78
N ILE A 76 -7.86 2.99 0.76
CA ILE A 76 -8.51 3.51 1.97
C ILE A 76 -8.86 2.37 2.94
N GLU A 77 -9.41 1.27 2.43
CA GLU A 77 -9.78 0.12 3.25
C GLU A 77 -8.55 -0.48 3.95
N VAL A 78 -7.45 -0.63 3.21
CA VAL A 78 -6.19 -1.17 3.70
C VAL A 78 -5.56 -0.28 4.76
N ILE A 79 -5.53 1.05 4.56
CA ILE A 79 -5.08 2.02 5.58
C ILE A 79 -5.96 1.92 6.83
N THR A 80 -7.29 1.89 6.67
CA THR A 80 -8.25 1.84 7.77
C THR A 80 -8.10 0.55 8.58
N LYS A 81 -7.86 -0.58 7.90
CA LYS A 81 -7.59 -1.87 8.56
C LYS A 81 -6.27 -1.84 9.32
N ALA A 82 -5.20 -1.32 8.70
CA ALA A 82 -3.91 -1.18 9.38
C ALA A 82 -3.98 -0.29 10.61
N GLU A 83 -4.69 0.84 10.57
CA GLU A 83 -4.87 1.70 11.76
C GLU A 83 -5.57 0.98 12.92
N ARG A 84 -6.50 0.06 12.62
CA ARG A 84 -7.21 -0.71 13.65
C ARG A 84 -6.36 -1.82 14.27
N LEU A 85 -5.46 -2.40 13.48
CA LEU A 85 -4.61 -3.53 13.88
C LEU A 85 -3.33 -3.06 14.56
N ILE A 86 -2.74 -1.98 14.07
CA ILE A 86 -1.47 -1.44 14.56
C ILE A 86 -1.76 -0.37 15.62
N LYS A 87 -2.11 -0.84 16.83
CA LYS A 87 -2.16 -0.01 18.04
C LYS A 87 -0.78 0.35 18.55
#